data_AF-A0A9P5UX09-F1
#
_entry.id   AF-A0A9P5UX09-F1
#
_cell.length_a   1.000
_cell.length_b   1.000
_cell.length_c   1.000
_cell.angle_alpha   90.00
_cell.angle_beta   90.00
_cell.angle_gamma   90.00
#
_symmetry.space_group_name_H-M   'P 1'
#
loop_
_entity.id
_entity.type
_entity.pdbx_description
1 polymer ?
#
loop_
_entity_poly.entity_id
_entity_poly.type
_entity_poly.pdbx_seq_one_letter_code
_entity_poly.pdbx_strand_id
1 'polypeptide(L)'
;MTAYLRKLHIYVLADLKRRFTVTNEPFEQDEIQYCMTIPHTWSEDVVAKEAMRQAAVGAGLIRERDPVWRFRLVSEVDAAAMYCLRVVKDAEPGDRDWFMVCHVGEDAVDLVVYKVSVYSSTVTTPTAAAPALAAMAMPGHPQSQPQPQGVTTTTSTTRTKCLNQVSHRHGSSTGTDFLNANMDRLLLRKLQPYLHRLNNQAWTSLMTEFQNHVRPLFEGDGDDVVFLSLPQTKCGLERVEKDEAVGIEDGVLCFESEEVRREVFEPAVREVLEVVREQLDEEEE
;
A
#
# COMPACT_ATOMS: atom_id res chain seq x y z
N MET A 1 15.17 -13.16 -3.79
CA MET A 1 14.78 -12.04 -4.67
C MET A 1 14.65 -12.43 -6.15
N THR A 2 15.73 -12.79 -6.86
CA THR A 2 15.70 -13.11 -8.32
C THR A 2 14.66 -14.15 -8.72
N ALA A 3 14.50 -15.24 -7.96
CA ALA A 3 13.52 -16.28 -8.26
C ALA A 3 12.07 -15.75 -8.18
N TYR A 4 11.78 -14.89 -7.21
CA TYR A 4 10.47 -14.24 -7.05
C TYR A 4 10.22 -13.28 -8.23
N LEU A 5 11.17 -12.39 -8.52
CA LEU A 5 11.06 -11.46 -9.65
C LEU A 5 10.88 -12.18 -10.98
N ARG A 6 11.54 -13.33 -11.17
CA ARG A 6 11.36 -14.14 -12.39
C ARG A 6 9.94 -14.68 -12.51
N LYS A 7 9.36 -15.19 -11.41
CA LYS A 7 7.96 -15.64 -11.40
C LYS A 7 7.00 -14.48 -11.67
N LEU A 8 7.22 -13.33 -11.03
CA LEU A 8 6.46 -12.10 -11.27
C LEU A 8 6.51 -11.68 -12.74
N HIS A 9 7.70 -11.65 -13.34
CA HIS A 9 7.90 -11.26 -14.73
C HIS A 9 7.21 -12.19 -15.71
N ILE A 10 7.32 -13.52 -15.50
CA ILE A 10 6.62 -14.51 -16.31
C ILE A 10 5.10 -14.28 -16.25
N TYR A 11 4.58 -14.07 -15.04
CA TYR A 11 3.16 -13.80 -14.82
C TYR A 11 2.70 -12.51 -15.51
N VAL A 12 3.43 -11.40 -15.32
CA VAL A 12 3.12 -10.09 -15.92
C VAL A 12 3.14 -10.16 -17.45
N LEU A 13 4.16 -10.78 -18.06
CA LEU A 13 4.21 -10.93 -19.52
C LEU A 13 3.06 -11.77 -20.06
N ALA A 14 2.68 -12.84 -19.35
CA ALA A 14 1.54 -13.66 -19.74
C ALA A 14 0.22 -12.86 -19.67
N ASP A 15 0.03 -12.07 -18.61
CA ASP A 15 -1.16 -11.24 -18.45
C ASP A 15 -1.22 -10.10 -19.48
N LEU A 16 -0.10 -9.42 -19.74
CA LEU A 16 0.00 -8.39 -20.78
C LEU A 16 -0.32 -8.97 -22.16
N LYS A 17 0.30 -10.10 -22.54
CA LYS A 17 -0.01 -10.77 -23.81
C LYS A 17 -1.50 -11.06 -23.95
N ARG A 18 -2.13 -11.56 -22.89
CA ARG A 18 -3.58 -11.84 -22.87
C ARG A 18 -4.44 -10.58 -23.02
N ARG A 19 -4.03 -9.43 -22.48
CA ARG A 19 -4.78 -8.17 -22.60
C ARG A 19 -4.59 -7.51 -23.96
N PHE A 20 -3.37 -7.52 -24.49
CA PHE A 20 -3.02 -6.88 -25.76
C PHE A 20 -3.41 -7.70 -27.00
N THR A 21 -3.59 -9.02 -26.88
CA THR A 21 -4.23 -9.80 -27.95
C THR A 21 -5.67 -9.36 -28.20
N VAL A 22 -6.36 -8.78 -27.21
CA VAL A 22 -7.72 -8.22 -27.37
C VAL A 22 -7.68 -6.92 -28.18
N THR A 23 -6.64 -6.11 -28.03
CA THR A 23 -6.48 -4.83 -28.74
C THR A 23 -5.76 -4.97 -30.09
N ASN A 24 -5.17 -6.15 -30.37
CA ASN A 24 -4.34 -6.44 -31.54
C ASN A 24 -3.14 -5.48 -31.70
N GLU A 25 -2.67 -4.92 -30.60
CA GLU A 25 -1.47 -4.09 -30.55
C GLU A 25 -0.30 -4.93 -30.04
N PRO A 26 0.72 -5.21 -30.86
CA PRO A 26 1.92 -5.89 -30.38
C PRO A 26 2.68 -4.94 -29.44
N PHE A 27 3.25 -5.50 -28.37
CA PHE A 27 4.22 -4.80 -27.55
C PHE A 27 5.51 -5.61 -27.51
N GLU A 28 6.63 -4.91 -27.49
CA GLU A 28 7.92 -5.51 -27.22
C GLU A 28 8.21 -5.43 -25.73
N GLN A 29 8.91 -6.43 -25.19
CA GLN A 29 9.37 -6.39 -23.80
C GLN A 29 10.19 -5.12 -23.52
N ASP A 30 10.81 -4.57 -24.57
CA ASP A 30 11.61 -3.37 -24.47
C ASP A 30 10.85 -2.05 -24.30
N GLU A 31 9.53 -2.12 -24.37
CA GLU A 31 8.64 -0.99 -24.13
C GLU A 31 8.12 -0.99 -22.69
N ILE A 32 8.39 -2.06 -21.92
CA ILE A 32 7.93 -2.17 -20.54
C ILE A 32 8.87 -1.40 -19.61
N GLN A 33 8.30 -0.43 -18.90
CA GLN A 33 8.89 0.17 -17.72
C GLN A 33 8.34 -0.52 -16.46
N TYR A 34 9.24 -1.00 -15.62
CA TYR A 34 8.90 -1.55 -14.31
C TYR A 34 9.03 -0.46 -13.25
N CYS A 35 8.01 -0.34 -12.41
CA CYS A 35 8.03 0.48 -11.20
C CYS A 35 7.74 -0.46 -10.03
N MET A 36 8.67 -0.60 -9.09
CA MET A 36 8.51 -1.47 -7.92
C MET A 36 8.60 -0.65 -6.64
N THR A 37 7.73 -0.97 -5.68
CA THR A 37 7.84 -0.44 -4.33
C THR A 37 8.98 -1.13 -3.58
N ILE A 38 9.60 -0.42 -2.65
CA ILE A 38 10.61 -0.93 -1.73
C ILE A 38 10.27 -0.47 -0.30
N PRO A 39 10.72 -1.22 0.73
CA PRO A 39 10.64 -0.77 2.11
C PRO A 39 11.24 0.62 2.22
N HIS A 40 10.66 1.47 3.08
CA HIS A 40 11.13 2.84 3.16
C HIS A 40 12.61 2.93 3.55
N THR A 41 13.07 2.08 4.47
CA THR A 41 14.47 2.00 4.93
C THR A 41 15.49 1.87 3.79
N TRP A 42 15.07 1.37 2.62
CA TRP A 42 15.93 1.21 1.46
C TRP A 42 16.06 2.48 0.61
N SER A 43 15.31 3.54 0.92
CA SER A 43 15.26 4.77 0.11
C SER A 43 16.62 5.46 -0.02
N GLU A 44 17.51 5.30 0.96
CA GLU A 44 18.90 5.78 0.88
C GLU A 44 19.93 4.63 0.80
N ASP A 45 19.47 3.38 0.87
CA ASP A 45 20.35 2.21 0.78
C ASP A 45 20.70 1.89 -0.69
N VAL A 46 21.81 2.48 -1.14
CA VAL A 46 22.34 2.27 -2.48
C VAL A 46 22.68 0.80 -2.74
N VAL A 47 23.14 0.07 -1.72
CA VAL A 47 23.54 -1.34 -1.85
C VAL A 47 22.30 -2.22 -2.07
N ALA A 48 21.24 -2.00 -1.29
CA ALA A 48 19.99 -2.74 -1.43
C ALA A 48 19.31 -2.43 -2.77
N LYS A 49 19.30 -1.15 -3.20
CA LYS A 49 18.77 -0.76 -4.53
C LYS A 49 19.54 -1.40 -5.67
N GLU A 50 20.88 -1.43 -5.59
CA GLU A 50 21.71 -2.07 -6.61
C GLU A 50 21.50 -3.59 -6.62
N ALA A 51 21.41 -4.24 -5.46
CA ALA A 51 21.10 -5.66 -5.36
C ALA A 51 19.71 -5.98 -5.99
N MET A 52 18.71 -5.13 -5.79
CA MET A 52 17.39 -5.24 -6.41
C MET A 52 17.48 -5.11 -7.94
N ARG A 53 18.27 -4.16 -8.44
CA ARG A 53 18.53 -4.00 -9.88
C ARG A 53 19.22 -5.23 -10.48
N GLN A 54 20.24 -5.77 -9.81
CA GLN A 54 20.93 -7.00 -10.24
C GLN A 54 19.99 -8.20 -10.24
N ALA A 55 19.11 -8.32 -9.25
CA ALA A 55 18.09 -9.36 -9.22
C ALA A 55 17.08 -9.19 -10.37
N ALA A 56 16.69 -7.96 -10.71
CA ALA A 56 15.82 -7.68 -11.85
C ALA A 56 16.48 -8.08 -13.19
N VAL A 57 17.77 -7.81 -13.35
CA VAL A 57 18.57 -8.28 -14.51
C VAL A 57 18.61 -9.81 -14.54
N GLY A 58 18.97 -10.47 -13.44
CA GLY A 58 19.04 -11.93 -13.36
C GLY A 58 17.68 -12.62 -13.56
N ALA A 59 16.58 -11.91 -13.27
CA ALA A 59 15.21 -12.39 -13.48
C ALA A 59 14.68 -12.13 -14.90
N GLY A 60 15.38 -11.33 -15.71
CA GLY A 60 15.02 -11.00 -17.09
C GLY A 60 14.04 -9.85 -17.23
N LEU A 61 13.77 -9.07 -16.17
CA LEU A 61 12.87 -7.90 -16.26
C LEU A 61 13.49 -6.82 -17.16
N ILE A 62 14.79 -6.59 -16.98
CA ILE A 62 15.60 -5.61 -17.70
C ILE A 62 16.95 -6.23 -18.07
N ARG A 63 17.69 -5.58 -18.96
CA ARG A 63 19.09 -5.90 -19.27
C ARG A 63 20.04 -4.97 -18.51
N GLU A 64 21.29 -5.42 -18.34
CA GLU A 64 22.33 -4.66 -17.65
C GLU A 64 22.55 -3.26 -18.25
N ARG A 65 22.46 -3.16 -19.58
CA ARG A 65 22.64 -1.91 -20.34
C ARG A 65 21.38 -1.06 -20.45
N ASP A 66 20.24 -1.53 -19.93
CA ASP A 66 19.01 -0.75 -19.98
C ASP A 66 19.14 0.51 -19.13
N PRO A 67 18.59 1.65 -19.59
CA PRO A 67 18.70 2.90 -18.86
C PRO A 67 18.01 2.81 -17.50
N VAL A 68 18.45 3.64 -16.55
CA VAL A 68 17.98 3.62 -15.15
C VAL A 68 16.45 3.72 -15.06
N TRP A 69 15.81 4.49 -15.95
CA TRP A 69 14.37 4.68 -15.94
C TRP A 69 13.55 3.43 -16.32
N ARG A 70 14.14 2.38 -16.91
CA ARG A 70 13.44 1.12 -17.22
C ARG A 70 13.02 0.34 -15.98
N PHE A 71 13.69 0.57 -14.86
CA PHE A 71 13.40 -0.07 -13.59
C PHE A 71 13.50 0.97 -12.47
N ARG A 72 12.35 1.53 -12.09
CA ARG A 72 12.27 2.53 -11.04
C ARG A 72 11.88 1.89 -9.72
N LEU A 73 12.60 2.25 -8.69
CA LEU A 73 12.24 1.95 -7.31
C LEU A 73 11.59 3.19 -6.71
N VAL A 74 10.49 2.99 -5.99
CA VAL A 74 9.76 4.02 -5.23
C VAL A 74 9.51 3.47 -3.84
N SER A 75 9.57 4.30 -2.79
CA SER A 75 9.22 3.79 -1.45
C SER A 75 7.71 3.48 -1.36
N GLU A 76 7.34 2.52 -0.54
CA GLU A 76 5.92 2.13 -0.33
C GLU A 76 5.07 3.32 0.13
N VAL A 77 5.59 4.10 1.07
CA VAL A 77 4.95 5.32 1.59
C VAL A 77 4.81 6.43 0.54
N ASP A 78 5.82 6.67 -0.32
CA ASP A 78 5.68 7.68 -1.39
C ASP A 78 4.67 7.21 -2.45
N ALA A 79 4.66 5.91 -2.77
CA ALA A 79 3.68 5.33 -3.69
C ALA A 79 2.26 5.44 -3.12
N ALA A 80 2.08 5.17 -1.83
CA ALA A 80 0.81 5.33 -1.12
C ALA A 80 0.35 6.80 -1.11
N ALA A 81 1.25 7.74 -0.82
CA ALA A 81 0.95 9.17 -0.83
C ALA A 81 0.44 9.64 -2.21
N MET A 82 1.14 9.25 -3.27
CA MET A 82 0.78 9.57 -4.65
C MET A 82 -0.56 8.95 -5.07
N TYR A 83 -0.85 7.73 -4.60
CA TYR A 83 -2.13 7.08 -4.84
C TYR A 83 -3.28 7.81 -4.12
N CYS A 84 -3.11 8.12 -2.83
CA CYS A 84 -4.10 8.81 -2.02
C CYS A 84 -4.48 10.16 -2.63
N LEU A 85 -3.50 10.99 -3.01
CA LEU A 85 -3.75 12.28 -3.64
C LEU A 85 -4.54 12.20 -4.96
N ARG A 86 -4.41 11.09 -5.70
CA ARG A 86 -5.07 10.93 -7.00
C ARG A 86 -6.48 10.35 -6.88
N VAL A 87 -6.69 9.47 -5.90
CA VAL A 87 -7.91 8.65 -5.80
C VAL A 87 -8.86 9.16 -4.71
N VAL A 88 -8.33 9.61 -3.58
CA VAL A 88 -9.13 10.07 -2.44
C VAL A 88 -9.51 11.53 -2.66
N LYS A 89 -10.71 11.74 -3.20
CA LYS A 89 -11.22 13.10 -3.52
C LYS A 89 -11.93 13.76 -2.33
N ASP A 90 -12.50 12.97 -1.44
CA ASP A 90 -13.33 13.47 -0.32
C ASP A 90 -12.51 14.15 0.79
N ALA A 91 -11.19 13.91 0.80
CA ALA A 91 -10.24 14.48 1.76
C ALA A 91 -8.97 14.98 1.04
N GLU A 92 -9.13 15.61 -0.12
CA GLU A 92 -8.00 16.04 -0.93
C GLU A 92 -7.33 17.30 -0.32
N PRO A 93 -6.03 17.24 0.07
CA PRO A 93 -5.37 18.38 0.68
C PRO A 93 -5.17 19.54 -0.31
N GLY A 94 -5.38 20.76 0.16
CA GLY A 94 -5.21 22.02 -0.54
C GLY A 94 -3.75 22.50 -0.64
N ASP A 95 -3.57 23.72 -1.14
CA ASP A 95 -2.23 24.33 -1.18
C ASP A 95 -1.76 24.65 0.24
N ARG A 96 -0.52 24.23 0.55
CA ARG A 96 0.14 24.34 1.86
C ARG A 96 -0.45 23.50 2.98
N ASP A 97 -1.41 22.62 2.68
CA ASP A 97 -1.91 21.65 3.65
C ASP A 97 -0.85 20.59 3.95
N TRP A 98 -0.95 20.05 5.16
CA TRP A 98 -0.14 18.94 5.64
C TRP A 98 -0.86 17.62 5.35
N PHE A 99 -0.10 16.65 4.87
CA PHE A 99 -0.60 15.34 4.51
C PHE A 99 0.33 14.28 5.08
N MET A 100 -0.18 13.48 6.02
CA MET A 100 0.57 12.42 6.67
C MET A 100 0.16 11.05 6.12
N VAL A 101 1.16 10.21 5.82
CA VAL A 101 0.95 8.79 5.52
C VAL A 101 1.48 7.98 6.69
N CYS A 102 0.61 7.16 7.27
CA CYS A 102 0.97 6.12 8.23
C CYS A 102 0.88 4.76 7.52
N HIS A 103 2.03 4.15 7.27
CA HIS A 103 2.12 2.82 6.67
C HIS A 103 2.48 1.80 7.75
N VAL A 104 1.49 0.97 8.12
CA VAL A 104 1.68 -0.12 9.08
C VAL A 104 2.01 -1.39 8.30
N GLY A 105 3.27 -1.82 8.37
CA GLY A 105 3.79 -3.02 7.73
C GLY A 105 3.72 -4.27 8.61
N GLU A 106 4.49 -5.29 8.21
CA GLU A 106 4.60 -6.55 8.96
C GLU A 106 5.47 -6.37 10.20
N ASP A 107 6.59 -5.67 10.08
CA ASP A 107 7.62 -5.51 11.10
C ASP A 107 7.67 -4.09 11.68
N ALA A 108 7.32 -3.09 10.88
CA ALA A 108 7.48 -1.69 11.24
C ALA A 108 6.28 -0.83 10.84
N VAL A 109 6.22 0.35 11.44
CA VAL A 109 5.30 1.42 11.10
C VAL A 109 6.12 2.59 10.58
N ASP A 110 5.89 3.01 9.34
CA ASP A 110 6.56 4.18 8.74
C ASP A 110 5.58 5.37 8.72
N LEU A 111 5.97 6.47 9.35
CA LEU A 111 5.27 7.76 9.24
C LEU A 111 6.04 8.75 8.37
N VAL A 112 5.31 9.43 7.49
CA VAL A 112 5.85 10.48 6.63
C VAL A 112 4.88 11.64 6.54
N VAL A 113 5.37 12.84 6.84
CA VAL A 113 4.61 14.08 6.68
C VAL A 113 5.07 14.82 5.43
N TYR A 114 4.10 15.21 4.61
CA TYR A 114 4.32 16.02 3.42
C TYR A 114 3.58 17.35 3.53
N LYS A 115 4.21 18.41 3.03
CA LYS A 115 3.58 19.69 2.75
C LYS A 115 3.22 19.77 1.27
N VAL A 116 1.93 19.91 1.01
CA VAL A 116 1.38 19.96 -0.35
C VAL A 116 1.61 21.33 -0.96
N SER A 117 2.04 21.38 -2.21
CA SER A 117 2.08 22.62 -3.00
C SER A 117 1.29 22.45 -4.29
N VAL A 118 0.40 23.39 -4.57
CA VAL A 118 -0.45 23.37 -5.77
C VAL A 118 -0.01 24.47 -6.72
N TYR A 119 0.43 24.06 -7.90
CA TYR A 119 0.84 24.95 -8.98
C TYR A 119 -0.23 24.97 -10.06
N SER A 120 -0.68 26.15 -10.48
CA SER A 120 -1.51 26.30 -11.68
C SER A 120 -0.66 26.71 -12.86
N SER A 121 -0.74 25.96 -13.96
CA SER A 121 -0.17 26.34 -15.25
C SER A 121 -1.28 26.57 -16.26
N THR A 122 -1.34 27.77 -16.82
CA THR A 122 -2.22 28.13 -17.93
C THR A 122 -1.47 28.02 -19.24
N VAL A 123 -1.82 27.05 -20.08
CA VAL A 123 -1.33 26.96 -21.45
C VAL A 123 -2.41 27.53 -22.36
N THR A 124 -2.05 28.57 -23.12
CA THR A 124 -2.91 29.12 -24.17
C THR A 124 -2.39 28.62 -25.50
N THR A 125 -3.15 27.74 -26.14
CA THR A 125 -2.78 27.18 -27.45
C THR A 125 -3.58 27.89 -28.53
N PRO A 126 -2.94 28.48 -29.56
CA PRO A 126 -3.66 28.98 -30.72
C PRO A 126 -4.23 27.78 -31.49
N THR A 127 -5.55 27.71 -31.61
CA THR A 127 -6.20 26.66 -32.39
C THR A 127 -6.23 27.11 -33.85
N ALA A 128 -5.60 26.37 -34.75
CA ALA A 128 -5.79 26.60 -36.19
C ALA A 128 -7.26 26.36 -36.53
N ALA A 129 -7.94 27.35 -37.10
CA ALA A 129 -9.30 27.19 -37.58
C ALA A 129 -9.34 26.02 -38.57
N ALA A 130 -10.26 25.07 -38.35
CA ALA A 130 -10.47 23.98 -39.31
C ALA A 130 -10.73 24.58 -40.70
N PRO A 131 -10.12 24.06 -41.78
CA PRO A 131 -10.40 24.56 -43.11
C PRO A 131 -11.89 24.39 -43.38
N ALA A 132 -12.59 25.50 -43.61
CA ALA A 132 -13.99 25.48 -44.01
C ALA A 132 -14.11 24.62 -45.28
N LEU A 133 -14.97 23.59 -45.24
CA LEU A 133 -15.34 22.85 -46.45
C LEU A 133 -15.82 23.88 -47.48
N ALA A 134 -15.10 24.02 -48.59
CA ALA A 134 -15.49 24.91 -49.67
C ALA A 134 -16.82 24.42 -50.25
N ALA A 135 -17.93 25.05 -49.87
CA ALA A 135 -19.20 24.87 -50.54
C ALA A 135 -19.06 25.36 -51.99
N MET A 136 -19.33 24.50 -52.96
CA MET A 136 -19.28 24.83 -54.38
C MET A 136 -20.24 25.99 -54.67
N ALA A 137 -19.70 27.11 -55.16
CA ALA A 137 -20.49 28.29 -55.49
C ALA A 137 -21.32 28.08 -56.77
N MET A 138 -22.62 28.37 -56.68
CA MET A 138 -23.49 28.58 -57.84
C MET A 138 -23.30 30.02 -58.36
N PRO A 139 -23.32 30.27 -59.68
CA PRO A 139 -23.00 31.58 -60.24
C PRO A 139 -24.18 32.55 -60.11
N GLY A 140 -23.98 33.74 -59.49
CA GLY A 140 -24.98 34.81 -59.59
C GLY A 140 -25.04 35.96 -58.56
N HIS A 141 -24.13 36.12 -57.59
CA HIS A 141 -24.20 37.25 -56.64
C HIS A 141 -22.83 37.93 -56.38
N PRO A 142 -22.80 39.23 -56.01
CA PRO A 142 -21.58 40.02 -55.90
C PRO A 142 -20.72 39.62 -54.69
N GLN A 143 -19.40 39.65 -54.88
CA GLN A 143 -18.38 39.32 -53.89
C GLN A 143 -18.33 40.35 -52.75
N SER A 144 -18.64 39.91 -51.53
CA SER A 144 -18.23 40.58 -50.29
C SER A 144 -16.84 40.09 -49.86
N GLN A 145 -15.95 41.02 -49.52
CA GLN A 145 -14.58 40.74 -49.03
C GLN A 145 -14.58 39.85 -47.78
N PRO A 146 -13.62 38.91 -47.62
CA PRO A 146 -13.52 38.12 -46.40
C PRO A 146 -12.97 38.99 -45.26
N GLN A 147 -13.74 39.11 -44.17
CA GLN A 147 -13.24 39.65 -42.91
C GLN A 147 -12.18 38.70 -42.31
N PRO A 148 -11.16 39.22 -41.59
CA PRO A 148 -10.19 38.38 -40.92
C PRO A 148 -10.88 37.55 -39.84
N GLN A 149 -10.88 36.23 -40.00
CA GLN A 149 -11.42 35.29 -39.01
C GLN A 149 -10.59 35.39 -37.73
N GLY A 150 -11.25 35.65 -36.61
CA GLY A 150 -10.61 35.76 -35.30
C GLY A 150 -9.89 34.47 -34.94
N VAL A 151 -8.65 34.59 -34.46
CA VAL A 151 -7.91 33.49 -33.85
C VAL A 151 -8.65 33.08 -32.58
N THR A 152 -9.31 31.93 -32.59
CA THR A 152 -9.90 31.35 -31.38
C THR A 152 -8.77 30.70 -30.56
N THR A 153 -8.44 31.28 -29.41
CA THR A 153 -7.48 30.71 -28.47
C THR A 153 -8.21 29.84 -27.45
N THR A 154 -7.76 28.59 -27.26
CA THR A 154 -8.21 27.75 -26.14
C THR A 154 -7.20 27.86 -25.00
N THR A 155 -7.68 28.26 -23.83
CA THR A 155 -6.88 28.29 -22.60
C THR A 155 -7.21 27.06 -21.76
N SER A 156 -6.22 26.21 -21.53
CA SER A 156 -6.31 25.08 -20.60
C SER A 156 -5.52 25.41 -19.34
N THR A 157 -6.15 25.24 -18.17
CA THR A 157 -5.48 25.39 -16.87
C THR A 157 -5.29 24.02 -16.26
N THR A 158 -4.05 23.58 -16.10
CA THR A 158 -3.70 22.37 -15.36
C THR A 158 -3.25 22.75 -13.94
N ARG A 159 -3.80 22.06 -12.94
CA ARG A 159 -3.30 22.12 -11.55
C ARG A 159 -2.40 20.91 -11.31
N THR A 160 -1.17 21.17 -10.90
CA THR A 160 -0.18 20.15 -10.54
C THR A 160 0.06 20.21 -9.05
N LYS A 161 0.00 19.06 -8.38
CA LYS A 161 0.35 18.94 -6.96
C LYS A 161 1.75 18.38 -6.80
N CYS A 162 2.51 18.96 -5.88
CA CYS A 162 3.79 18.44 -5.43
C CYS A 162 3.73 18.11 -3.95
N LEU A 163 4.33 16.97 -3.57
CA LEU A 163 4.55 16.57 -2.19
C LEU A 163 5.97 16.92 -1.80
N ASN A 164 6.13 17.79 -0.81
CA ASN A 164 7.44 18.09 -0.24
C ASN A 164 7.49 17.41 1.13
N GLN A 165 8.34 16.41 1.31
CA GLN A 165 8.55 15.79 2.62
C GLN A 165 9.13 16.83 3.58
N VAL A 166 8.61 16.89 4.81
CA VAL A 166 9.07 17.87 5.81
C VAL A 166 9.72 17.21 7.02
N SER A 167 9.16 16.09 7.49
CA SER A 167 9.69 15.40 8.66
C SER A 167 10.75 14.35 8.32
N HIS A 168 11.66 14.11 9.28
CA HIS A 168 12.45 12.88 9.30
C HIS A 168 11.50 11.72 9.62
N ARG A 169 11.56 10.65 8.82
CA ARG A 169 10.64 9.53 9.01
C ARG A 169 10.95 8.82 10.32
N HIS A 170 9.92 8.68 11.13
CA HIS A 170 9.99 7.97 12.40
C HIS A 170 9.34 6.60 12.26
N GLY A 171 10.08 5.58 12.68
CA GLY A 171 9.65 4.20 12.65
C GLY A 171 9.62 3.59 14.04
N SER A 172 8.54 2.89 14.36
CA SER A 172 8.48 1.95 15.51
C SER A 172 8.43 0.53 14.98
N SER A 173 8.99 -0.44 15.71
CA SER A 173 8.93 -1.87 15.38
C SER A 173 7.55 -2.49 15.69
N THR A 174 6.50 -1.73 15.48
CA THR A 174 5.12 -2.06 15.84
C THR A 174 4.33 -2.45 14.60
N GLY A 175 4.72 -3.57 13.99
CA GLY A 175 3.98 -4.14 12.86
C GLY A 175 2.99 -5.24 13.25
N THR A 176 2.53 -5.97 12.25
CA THR A 176 1.77 -7.21 12.41
C THR A 176 2.46 -8.24 13.31
N ASP A 177 3.78 -8.33 13.27
CA ASP A 177 4.58 -9.22 14.11
C ASP A 177 4.51 -8.85 15.59
N PHE A 178 4.33 -7.57 15.90
CA PHE A 178 4.12 -7.11 17.27
C PHE A 178 2.79 -7.63 17.83
N LEU A 179 1.71 -7.61 17.03
CA LEU A 179 0.43 -8.22 17.40
C LEU A 179 0.56 -9.73 17.60
N ASN A 180 1.28 -10.42 16.70
CA ASN A 180 1.55 -11.85 16.81
C ASN A 180 2.29 -12.17 18.11
N ALA A 181 3.32 -11.40 18.45
CA ALA A 181 4.10 -11.58 19.68
C ALA A 181 3.25 -11.32 20.94
N ASN A 182 2.34 -10.35 20.91
CA ASN A 182 1.43 -10.10 22.03
C ASN A 182 0.44 -11.25 22.22
N MET A 183 -0.14 -11.75 21.13
CA MET A 183 -1.02 -12.92 21.19
C MET A 183 -0.27 -14.17 21.68
N ASP A 184 0.97 -14.36 21.23
CA ASP A 184 1.84 -15.45 21.69
C ASP A 184 2.03 -15.41 23.21
N ARG A 185 2.33 -14.23 23.77
CA ARG A 185 2.45 -14.02 25.23
C ARG A 185 1.14 -14.29 25.96
N LEU A 186 0.02 -13.83 25.42
CA LEU A 186 -1.31 -14.05 26.01
C LEU A 186 -1.65 -15.55 26.05
N LEU A 187 -1.42 -16.27 24.95
CA LEU A 187 -1.60 -17.72 24.88
C LEU A 187 -0.65 -18.45 25.83
N LEU A 188 0.61 -18.03 25.93
CA LEU A 188 1.60 -18.67 26.82
C LEU A 188 1.16 -18.58 28.27
N ARG A 189 0.59 -17.43 28.66
CA ARG A 189 0.06 -17.20 30.00
C ARG A 189 -1.19 -18.03 30.27
N LYS A 190 -2.17 -18.02 29.36
CA LYS A 190 -3.42 -18.78 29.52
C LYS A 190 -3.18 -20.29 29.53
N LEU A 191 -2.42 -20.79 28.57
CA LEU A 191 -2.18 -22.22 28.38
C LEU A 191 -1.00 -22.74 29.20
N GLN A 192 -0.50 -21.94 30.17
CA GLN A 192 0.60 -22.34 31.07
C GLN A 192 0.44 -23.77 31.62
N PRO A 193 -0.74 -24.21 32.11
CA PRO A 193 -0.93 -25.56 32.62
C PRO A 193 -0.75 -26.67 31.56
N TYR A 194 -0.93 -26.33 30.28
CA TYR A 194 -0.96 -27.26 29.15
C TYR A 194 0.29 -27.19 28.25
N LEU A 195 1.23 -26.26 28.50
CA LEU A 195 2.44 -26.08 27.67
C LEU A 195 3.25 -27.36 27.48
N HIS A 196 3.33 -28.22 28.50
CA HIS A 196 4.05 -29.50 28.44
C HIS A 196 3.44 -30.52 27.45
N ARG A 197 2.19 -30.30 27.03
CA ARG A 197 1.47 -31.17 26.08
C ARG A 197 1.45 -30.59 24.67
N LEU A 198 1.49 -29.25 24.58
CA LEU A 198 1.49 -28.51 23.33
C LEU A 198 2.78 -28.75 22.54
N ASN A 199 2.61 -29.28 21.34
CA ASN A 199 3.70 -29.37 20.36
C ASN A 199 3.70 -28.13 19.44
N ASN A 200 4.78 -27.96 18.69
CA ASN A 200 4.92 -26.81 17.78
C ASN A 200 3.79 -26.72 16.75
N GLN A 201 3.29 -27.85 16.25
CA GLN A 201 2.20 -27.86 15.26
C GLN A 201 0.87 -27.36 15.86
N ALA A 202 0.58 -27.75 17.10
CA ALA A 202 -0.58 -27.27 17.84
C ALA A 202 -0.49 -25.76 18.08
N TRP A 203 0.68 -25.27 18.48
CA TRP A 203 0.92 -23.83 18.64
C TRP A 203 0.76 -23.05 17.34
N THR A 204 1.36 -23.54 16.25
CA THR A 204 1.20 -22.94 14.92
C THR A 204 -0.26 -22.90 14.49
N SER A 205 -1.05 -23.92 14.83
CA SER A 205 -2.49 -23.96 14.50
C SER A 205 -3.27 -22.88 15.25
N LEU A 206 -3.03 -22.70 16.55
CA LEU A 206 -3.64 -21.62 17.35
C LEU A 206 -3.27 -20.24 16.80
N MET A 207 -2.00 -20.04 16.50
CA MET A 207 -1.53 -18.76 15.98
C MET A 207 -2.07 -18.49 14.57
N THR A 208 -2.21 -19.51 13.73
CA THR A 208 -2.83 -19.41 12.40
C THR A 208 -4.31 -19.02 12.51
N GLU A 209 -5.04 -19.60 13.47
CA GLU A 209 -6.44 -19.24 13.71
C GLU A 209 -6.58 -17.77 14.12
N PHE A 210 -5.73 -17.31 15.05
CA PHE A 210 -5.68 -15.90 15.42
C PHE A 210 -5.38 -15.01 14.20
N GLN A 211 -4.33 -15.31 13.44
CA GLN A 211 -3.86 -14.48 12.33
C GLN A 211 -4.89 -14.36 11.20
N ASN A 212 -5.64 -15.43 10.92
CA ASN A 212 -6.53 -15.51 9.77
C ASN A 212 -8.00 -15.19 10.08
N HIS A 213 -8.45 -15.40 11.32
CA HIS A 213 -9.87 -15.29 11.66
C HIS A 213 -10.16 -14.27 12.76
N VAL A 214 -9.32 -14.19 13.80
CA VAL A 214 -9.54 -13.21 14.88
C VAL A 214 -9.01 -11.85 14.48
N ARG A 215 -7.72 -11.76 14.14
CA ARG A 215 -7.03 -10.49 13.88
C ARG A 215 -7.68 -9.63 12.79
N PRO A 216 -8.12 -10.19 11.64
CA PRO A 216 -8.73 -9.38 10.57
C PRO A 216 -10.14 -8.86 10.89
N LEU A 217 -10.83 -9.45 11.88
CA LEU A 217 -12.24 -9.17 12.18
C LEU A 217 -12.43 -8.54 13.56
N PHE A 218 -11.35 -8.26 14.29
CA PHE A 218 -11.43 -7.75 15.65
C PHE A 218 -11.72 -6.24 15.66
N GLU A 219 -12.88 -5.85 16.19
CA GLU A 219 -13.30 -4.45 16.31
C GLU A 219 -12.96 -3.85 17.69
N GLY A 220 -13.05 -4.65 18.76
CA GLY A 220 -12.58 -4.29 20.10
C GLY A 220 -13.45 -3.29 20.86
N ASP A 221 -14.70 -3.06 20.46
CA ASP A 221 -15.61 -2.10 21.10
C ASP A 221 -16.89 -2.72 21.69
N GLY A 222 -16.97 -4.06 21.72
CA GLY A 222 -18.08 -4.83 22.31
C GLY A 222 -17.67 -5.77 23.44
N ASP A 223 -18.68 -6.24 24.18
CA ASP A 223 -18.59 -7.29 25.22
C ASP A 223 -18.54 -8.71 24.62
N ASP A 224 -18.08 -8.84 23.38
CA ASP A 224 -18.06 -10.11 22.66
C ASP A 224 -16.97 -11.03 23.19
N VAL A 225 -17.17 -12.34 22.99
CA VAL A 225 -16.18 -13.37 23.32
C VAL A 225 -15.42 -13.73 22.05
N VAL A 226 -14.09 -13.72 22.15
CA VAL A 226 -13.21 -14.19 21.09
C VAL A 226 -12.96 -15.68 21.29
N PHE A 227 -13.18 -16.46 20.25
CA PHE A 227 -13.00 -17.91 20.27
C PHE A 227 -11.80 -18.32 19.42
N LEU A 228 -10.96 -19.20 19.97
CA LEU A 228 -9.94 -19.92 19.22
C LEU A 228 -10.17 -21.41 19.31
N SER A 229 -10.31 -22.05 18.15
CA SER A 229 -10.42 -23.49 18.04
C SER A 229 -9.16 -24.17 18.60
N LEU A 230 -9.31 -25.04 19.60
CA LEU A 230 -8.17 -25.80 20.10
C LEU A 230 -7.68 -26.79 19.01
N PRO A 231 -6.36 -27.03 18.91
CA PRO A 231 -5.83 -27.95 17.92
C PRO A 231 -6.34 -29.38 18.17
N GLN A 232 -6.94 -30.00 17.15
CA GLN A 232 -7.39 -31.40 17.22
C GLN A 232 -6.29 -32.43 17.00
N THR A 233 -5.03 -31.98 16.89
CA THR A 233 -3.87 -32.87 16.81
C THR A 233 -3.63 -33.54 18.17
N LYS A 234 -2.90 -34.67 18.20
CA LYS A 234 -2.49 -35.33 19.47
C LYS A 234 -1.51 -34.43 20.24
N CYS A 235 -2.03 -33.43 20.93
CA CYS A 235 -1.30 -32.41 21.67
C CYS A 235 -1.77 -32.30 23.13
N GLY A 236 -2.56 -33.27 23.59
CA GLY A 236 -3.07 -33.37 24.96
C GLY A 236 -4.12 -32.33 25.35
N LEU A 237 -4.53 -31.47 24.41
CA LEU A 237 -5.66 -30.53 24.54
C LEU A 237 -6.94 -31.07 23.92
N GLU A 238 -6.87 -32.07 23.04
CA GLU A 238 -8.03 -32.65 22.35
C GLU A 238 -9.05 -33.33 23.28
N ARG A 239 -8.70 -33.49 24.57
CA ARG A 239 -9.56 -34.09 25.60
C ARG A 239 -9.99 -33.09 26.68
N VAL A 240 -9.58 -31.82 26.57
CA VAL A 240 -9.95 -30.79 27.53
C VAL A 240 -11.24 -30.16 27.05
N GLU A 241 -12.37 -30.64 27.60
CA GLU A 241 -13.70 -30.14 27.24
C GLU A 241 -14.03 -28.85 28.01
N LYS A 242 -13.56 -28.72 29.26
CA LYS A 242 -13.82 -27.55 30.08
C LYS A 242 -12.70 -27.26 31.09
N ASP A 243 -12.26 -26.02 31.14
CA ASP A 243 -11.35 -25.48 32.17
C ASP A 243 -11.67 -23.99 32.37
N GLU A 244 -12.46 -23.67 33.40
CA GLU A 244 -12.91 -22.30 33.67
C GLU A 244 -11.74 -21.36 34.03
N ALA A 245 -10.66 -21.87 34.62
CA ALA A 245 -9.52 -21.04 35.01
C ALA A 245 -8.70 -20.58 33.79
N VAL A 246 -8.67 -21.41 32.74
CA VAL A 246 -8.02 -21.09 31.47
C VAL A 246 -8.99 -20.42 30.48
N GLY A 247 -10.30 -20.61 30.67
CA GLY A 247 -11.33 -20.17 29.74
C GLY A 247 -11.54 -21.15 28.58
N ILE A 248 -11.42 -22.45 28.84
CA ILE A 248 -11.76 -23.49 27.85
C ILE A 248 -13.20 -23.93 28.08
N GLU A 249 -14.02 -23.85 27.02
CA GLU A 249 -15.40 -24.31 27.00
C GLU A 249 -15.67 -25.04 25.70
N ASP A 250 -16.30 -26.22 25.75
CA ASP A 250 -16.61 -27.06 24.58
C ASP A 250 -15.45 -27.26 23.59
N GLY A 251 -14.22 -27.34 24.11
CA GLY A 251 -13.01 -27.53 23.30
C GLY A 251 -12.56 -26.30 22.51
N VAL A 252 -13.08 -25.10 22.82
CA VAL A 252 -12.58 -23.82 22.33
C VAL A 252 -11.97 -23.01 23.46
N LEU A 253 -10.95 -22.21 23.12
CA LEU A 253 -10.35 -21.25 24.04
C LEU A 253 -11.06 -19.91 23.89
N CYS A 254 -11.69 -19.45 24.97
CA CYS A 254 -12.45 -18.22 25.05
C CYS A 254 -11.61 -17.10 25.66
N PHE A 255 -11.76 -15.89 25.12
CA PHE A 255 -11.21 -14.66 25.67
C PHE A 255 -12.30 -13.61 25.71
N GLU A 256 -12.31 -12.81 26.76
CA GLU A 256 -13.06 -11.56 26.74
C GLU A 256 -12.46 -10.65 25.65
N SER A 257 -13.30 -10.03 24.82
CA SER A 257 -12.85 -9.04 23.82
C SER A 257 -11.96 -7.97 24.47
N GLU A 258 -12.32 -7.51 25.66
CA GLU A 258 -11.54 -6.54 26.43
C GLU A 258 -10.12 -7.05 26.82
N GLU A 259 -9.96 -8.34 27.10
CA GLU A 259 -8.65 -8.95 27.37
C GLU A 259 -7.78 -8.91 26.10
N VAL A 260 -8.34 -9.33 24.96
CA VAL A 260 -7.65 -9.33 23.66
C VAL A 260 -7.30 -7.91 23.24
N ARG A 261 -8.23 -6.95 23.40
CA ARG A 261 -8.01 -5.54 23.12
C ARG A 261 -6.84 -5.00 23.93
N ARG A 262 -6.91 -5.10 25.25
CA ARG A 262 -5.94 -4.51 26.18
C ARG A 262 -4.55 -5.09 26.02
N GLU A 263 -4.44 -6.38 25.72
CA GLU A 263 -3.16 -7.09 25.78
C GLU A 263 -2.54 -7.36 24.40
N VAL A 264 -3.35 -7.42 23.34
CA VAL A 264 -2.87 -7.69 21.99
C VAL A 264 -2.82 -6.43 21.14
N PHE A 265 -3.94 -5.70 21.04
CA PHE A 265 -4.11 -4.61 20.07
C PHE A 265 -3.77 -3.23 20.63
N GLU A 266 -4.25 -2.89 21.83
CA GLU A 266 -4.05 -1.57 22.44
C GLU A 266 -2.57 -1.20 22.62
N PRO A 267 -1.66 -2.13 23.01
CA PRO A 267 -0.24 -1.81 23.05
C PRO A 267 0.30 -1.37 21.68
N ALA A 268 -0.14 -2.01 20.59
CA ALA A 268 0.28 -1.64 19.24
C ALA A 268 -0.27 -0.27 18.84
N VAL A 269 -1.55 -0.01 19.12
CA VAL A 269 -2.16 1.29 18.86
C VAL A 269 -1.45 2.40 19.63
N ARG A 270 -1.07 2.16 20.89
CA ARG A 270 -0.37 3.12 21.73
C ARG A 270 0.99 3.51 21.14
N GLU A 271 1.78 2.52 20.73
CA GLU A 271 3.08 2.74 20.07
C GLU A 271 2.92 3.57 18.80
N VAL A 272 1.93 3.25 17.95
CA VAL A 272 1.65 4.06 16.74
C VAL A 272 1.27 5.49 17.10
N LEU A 273 0.42 5.69 18.11
CA LEU A 273 0.03 7.03 18.57
C LEU A 273 1.20 7.82 19.15
N GLU A 274 2.16 7.16 19.80
CA GLU A 274 3.39 7.79 20.29
C GLU A 274 4.23 8.29 19.12
N VAL A 275 4.45 7.47 18.08
CA VAL A 275 5.17 7.91 16.87
C VAL A 275 4.45 9.07 16.17
N VAL A 276 3.11 9.04 16.09
CA VAL A 276 2.34 10.16 15.54
C VAL A 276 2.57 11.45 16.35
N ARG A 277 2.54 11.36 17.68
CA ARG A 277 2.73 12.54 18.54
C ARG A 277 4.12 13.13 18.40
N GLU A 278 5.16 12.29 18.42
CA GLU A 278 6.54 12.73 18.22
C GLU A 278 6.69 13.46 16.88
N GLN A 279 6.07 12.94 15.81
CA GLN A 279 6.07 13.58 14.50
C GLN A 279 5.34 14.92 14.45
N LEU A 280 4.30 15.12 15.26
CA LEU A 280 3.59 16.40 15.33
C LEU A 280 4.39 17.43 16.13
N ASP A 281 5.02 17.02 17.23
CA ASP A 281 5.80 17.90 18.10
C ASP A 281 7.06 18.43 17.38
N GLU A 282 7.72 17.61 16.55
CA GLU A 282 8.89 18.01 15.75
C GLU A 282 8.60 19.13 14.73
N GLU A 283 7.34 19.28 14.29
CA GLU A 283 6.95 20.23 13.25
C GLU A 283 6.41 21.57 13.82
N GLU A 284 6.18 21.66 15.13
CA GLU A 284 5.78 22.91 15.81
C GLU A 284 6.97 23.79 16.24
N GLU A 285 8.22 23.28 16.20
CA GLU A 285 9.47 24.03 16.46
C GLU A 285 10.09 24.68 15.21
#